data_AF-A0A535NSD6-F1
#
_entry.id   AF-A0A535NSD6-F1
#
_cell.length_a   1.000
_cell.length_b   1.000
_cell.length_c   1.000
_cell.angle_alpha   90.00
_cell.angle_beta   90.00
_cell.angle_gamma   90.00
#
_symmetry.space_group_name_H-M   'P 1'
#
loop_
_entity.id
_entity.type
_entity.pdbx_description
1 polymer ?
#
loop_
_entity_poly.entity_id
_entity_poly.type
_entity_poly.pdbx_seq_one_letter_code
_entity_poly.pdbx_strand_id
1 'polypeptide(L)'
;MRSLPLTSPDDQNHVSFARTAPYLRAALLLGSGGGFALASILTLTPLSGIPLGTWWAALVQTHGHLQLFGWAGLFVVGVALYFLPRLRGAPLAWPALLPWVLGVLISSLILRFLSQPLLVVTGWFLWALLLVLSGVLEALALPAILLMLVHTTLRRSVSTSTLEGIHSIAPFILSAFVGLALAGILNLFNCMTALASNGLVPAMGDEANITLGLFGFLVPVALAMSTRMLPLYARIQPFPTQLVRVLALAYFAGVICWLLGIFFPLFPASDAPSNATPTTDHCSCSRPGNASGAYEAS
;
A
#
# COMPACT_ATOMS: atom_id res chain seq x y z
N MET A 1 -31.28 38.97 -18.79
CA MET A 1 -30.20 38.01 -18.50
C MET A 1 -30.84 36.65 -18.28
N ARG A 2 -30.64 35.69 -19.20
CA ARG A 2 -31.14 34.33 -19.07
C ARG A 2 -30.26 33.63 -18.04
N SER A 3 -30.82 33.23 -16.90
CA SER A 3 -30.11 32.39 -15.93
C SER A 3 -29.68 31.11 -16.62
N LEU A 4 -28.38 30.96 -16.86
CA LEU A 4 -27.81 29.68 -17.29
C LEU A 4 -28.14 28.65 -16.20
N PRO A 5 -28.73 27.50 -16.53
CA PRO A 5 -28.94 26.45 -15.55
C PRO A 5 -27.58 26.05 -14.99
N LEU A 6 -27.42 26.18 -13.67
CA LEU A 6 -26.18 25.89 -12.93
C LEU A 6 -25.77 24.41 -12.96
N THR A 7 -26.60 23.55 -13.56
CA THR A 7 -26.33 22.13 -13.73
C THR A 7 -26.61 21.77 -15.19
N SER A 8 -25.58 21.35 -15.92
CA SER A 8 -25.78 20.70 -17.20
C SER A 8 -26.54 19.38 -16.97
N PRO A 9 -27.32 18.88 -17.95
CA PRO A 9 -27.98 17.58 -17.85
C PRO A 9 -27.00 16.41 -17.55
N ASP A 10 -25.71 16.57 -17.90
CA ASP A 10 -24.64 15.62 -17.58
C ASP A 10 -24.40 15.48 -16.07
N ASP A 11 -24.58 16.55 -15.29
CA ASP A 11 -24.26 16.56 -13.85
C ASP A 11 -25.27 15.74 -13.02
N GLN A 12 -26.46 15.46 -13.57
CA GLN A 12 -27.51 14.67 -12.91
C GLN A 12 -27.19 13.17 -12.84
N ASN A 13 -26.34 12.67 -13.74
CA ASN A 13 -26.06 11.23 -13.86
C ASN A 13 -24.75 10.79 -13.18
N HIS A 14 -23.92 11.72 -12.71
CA HIS A 14 -22.64 11.39 -12.09
C HIS A 14 -22.72 11.39 -10.56
N VAL A 15 -22.02 10.45 -9.95
CA VAL A 15 -21.86 10.38 -8.50
C VAL A 15 -21.22 11.69 -8.02
N SER A 16 -21.88 12.41 -7.10
CA SER A 16 -21.33 13.63 -6.54
C SER A 16 -20.04 13.34 -5.78
N PHE A 17 -19.10 14.30 -5.76
CA PHE A 17 -17.85 14.17 -5.02
C PHE A 17 -18.10 13.88 -3.53
N ALA A 18 -19.21 14.38 -2.97
CA ALA A 18 -19.61 14.12 -1.59
C ALA A 18 -19.77 12.62 -1.27
N ARG A 19 -20.12 11.76 -2.25
CA ARG A 19 -20.25 10.31 -2.04
C ARG A 19 -18.90 9.57 -2.05
N THR A 20 -17.88 10.09 -2.73
CA THR A 20 -16.54 9.49 -2.78
C THR A 20 -15.57 10.12 -1.80
N ALA A 21 -15.83 11.36 -1.35
CA ALA A 21 -15.03 12.07 -0.34
C ALA A 21 -14.75 11.29 0.96
N PRO A 22 -15.67 10.44 1.47
CA PRO A 22 -15.38 9.59 2.64
C PRO A 22 -14.16 8.67 2.46
N TYR A 23 -13.87 8.21 1.24
CA TYR A 23 -12.67 7.42 0.95
C TYR A 23 -11.40 8.24 1.18
N LEU A 24 -11.37 9.48 0.68
CA LEU A 24 -10.23 10.38 0.85
C LEU A 24 -10.03 10.76 2.32
N ARG A 25 -11.12 11.04 3.04
CA ARG A 25 -11.06 11.34 4.49
C ARG A 25 -10.51 10.15 5.28
N ALA A 26 -11.02 8.95 5.02
CA ALA A 26 -10.52 7.73 5.64
C ALA A 26 -9.04 7.50 5.31
N ALA A 27 -8.63 7.74 4.06
CA ALA A 27 -7.25 7.61 3.64
C ALA A 27 -6.32 8.56 4.40
N LEU A 28 -6.72 9.83 4.55
CA LEU A 28 -5.94 10.82 5.29
C LEU A 28 -5.86 10.50 6.79
N LEU A 29 -6.96 10.01 7.39
CA LEU A 29 -6.98 9.60 8.79
C LEU A 29 -6.06 8.39 9.04
N LEU A 30 -6.19 7.35 8.20
CA LEU A 30 -5.36 6.15 8.29
C LEU A 30 -3.88 6.46 8.01
N GLY A 31 -3.59 7.31 7.04
CA GLY A 31 -2.22 7.76 6.73
C GLY A 31 -1.60 8.60 7.85
N SER A 32 -2.38 9.48 8.48
CA SER A 32 -1.87 10.30 9.60
C SER A 32 -1.61 9.44 10.84
N GLY A 33 -2.56 8.57 11.21
CA GLY A 33 -2.46 7.71 12.39
C GLY A 33 -1.59 6.47 12.17
N GLY A 34 -2.08 5.52 11.37
CA GLY A 34 -1.41 4.24 11.12
C GLY A 34 -0.17 4.35 10.22
N GLY A 35 -0.08 5.41 9.43
CA GLY A 35 1.10 5.76 8.66
C GLY A 35 2.13 6.53 9.48
N PHE A 36 2.01 7.85 9.53
CA PHE A 36 3.04 8.74 10.06
C PHE A 36 3.26 8.63 11.57
N ALA A 37 2.19 8.54 12.37
CA ALA A 37 2.36 8.43 13.82
C ALA A 37 3.00 7.08 14.20
N LEU A 38 2.54 5.98 13.59
CA LEU A 38 3.15 4.66 13.81
C LEU A 38 4.59 4.59 13.28
N ALA A 39 4.88 5.18 12.11
CA ALA A 39 6.26 5.31 11.61
C ALA A 39 7.15 6.02 12.63
N SER A 40 6.68 7.12 13.21
CA SER A 40 7.44 7.86 14.24
C SER A 40 7.75 6.98 15.44
N ILE A 41 6.78 6.21 15.93
CA ILE A 41 6.99 5.25 17.02
C ILE A 41 8.03 4.20 16.62
N LEU A 42 7.89 3.60 15.43
CA LEU A 42 8.79 2.56 14.92
C LEU A 42 10.23 3.06 14.75
N THR A 43 10.42 4.31 14.29
CA THR A 43 11.72 4.95 14.12
C THR A 43 12.37 5.34 15.45
N LEU A 44 11.59 5.77 16.44
CA LEU A 44 12.13 6.23 17.74
C LEU A 44 12.37 5.09 18.73
N THR A 45 11.64 3.98 18.63
CA THR A 45 11.77 2.83 19.55
C THR A 45 13.20 2.26 19.62
N PRO A 46 13.95 2.09 18.53
CA PRO A 46 15.34 1.64 18.60
C PRO A 46 16.25 2.57 19.42
N LEU A 47 15.91 3.87 19.51
CA LEU A 47 16.68 4.87 20.23
C LEU A 47 16.39 4.89 21.74
N SER A 48 15.28 4.28 22.18
CA SER A 48 14.85 4.30 23.59
C SER A 48 15.39 3.13 24.42
N GLY A 49 16.22 2.25 23.83
CA GLY A 49 16.78 1.09 24.50
C GLY A 49 15.76 -0.04 24.77
N ILE A 50 14.55 0.08 24.21
CA ILE A 50 13.53 -0.98 24.28
C ILE A 50 13.95 -2.14 23.37
N PRO A 51 14.01 -3.38 23.87
CA PRO A 51 14.33 -4.54 23.04
C PRO A 51 13.36 -4.69 21.88
N LEU A 52 13.89 -4.65 20.66
CA LEU A 52 13.12 -4.90 19.45
C LEU A 52 12.87 -6.41 19.34
N GLY A 53 11.60 -6.81 19.48
CA GLY A 53 11.17 -8.20 19.36
C GLY A 53 10.21 -8.40 18.20
N THR A 54 9.56 -9.56 18.18
CA THR A 54 8.53 -9.89 17.17
C THR A 54 7.36 -8.90 17.15
N TRP A 55 7.04 -8.29 18.28
CA TRP A 55 6.02 -7.23 18.38
C TRP A 55 6.37 -6.02 17.49
N TRP A 56 7.64 -5.65 17.38
CA TRP A 56 8.10 -4.53 16.56
C TRP A 56 7.98 -4.90 15.08
N ALA A 57 8.40 -6.11 14.70
CA ALA A 57 8.23 -6.61 13.34
C ALA A 57 6.75 -6.66 12.90
N ALA A 58 5.85 -7.10 13.79
CA ALA A 58 4.42 -7.10 13.54
C ALA A 58 3.86 -5.68 13.33
N LEU A 59 4.34 -4.70 14.11
CA LEU A 59 3.99 -3.29 13.91
C LEU A 59 4.57 -2.73 12.61
N VAL A 60 5.77 -3.14 12.18
CA VAL A 60 6.34 -2.75 10.88
C VAL A 60 5.47 -3.27 9.72
N GLN A 61 5.09 -4.56 9.74
CA GLN A 61 4.21 -5.15 8.73
C GLN A 61 2.85 -4.44 8.71
N THR A 62 2.28 -4.21 9.90
CA THR A 62 1.02 -3.50 10.06
C THR A 62 1.11 -2.07 9.53
N HIS A 63 2.16 -1.33 9.88
CA HIS A 63 2.43 0.02 9.40
C HIS A 63 2.51 0.07 7.88
N GLY A 64 3.32 -0.81 7.28
CA GLY A 64 3.45 -0.91 5.83
C GLY A 64 2.11 -1.18 5.16
N HIS A 65 1.30 -2.08 5.72
CA HIS A 65 -0.04 -2.41 5.21
C HIS A 65 -0.99 -1.21 5.28
N LEU A 66 -1.04 -0.50 6.41
CA LEU A 66 -1.88 0.69 6.57
C LEU A 66 -1.42 1.84 5.67
N GLN A 67 -0.12 2.02 5.47
CA GLN A 67 0.43 3.04 4.58
C GLN A 67 0.08 2.73 3.11
N LEU A 68 0.25 1.48 2.71
CA LEU A 68 0.08 1.06 1.31
C LEU A 68 -1.39 0.97 0.92
N PHE A 69 -2.21 0.26 1.68
CA PHE A 69 -3.62 0.00 1.35
C PHE A 69 -4.57 0.99 2.02
N GLY A 70 -4.29 1.40 3.26
CA GLY A 70 -5.13 2.31 4.03
C GLY A 70 -4.99 3.78 3.65
N TRP A 71 -3.78 4.25 3.36
CA TRP A 71 -3.55 5.61 2.89
C TRP A 71 -3.48 5.70 1.38
N ALA A 72 -2.35 5.29 0.78
CA ALA A 72 -2.10 5.53 -0.64
C ALA A 72 -3.15 4.84 -1.50
N GLY A 73 -3.46 3.58 -1.20
CA GLY A 73 -4.42 2.82 -1.96
C GLY A 73 -5.84 3.31 -1.82
N LEU A 74 -6.32 3.56 -0.60
CA LEU A 74 -7.66 4.10 -0.39
C LEU A 74 -7.83 5.51 -1.00
N PHE A 75 -6.77 6.33 -0.98
CA PHE A 75 -6.75 7.63 -1.63
C PHE A 75 -6.93 7.47 -3.15
N VAL A 76 -6.12 6.62 -3.78
CA VAL A 76 -6.21 6.33 -5.22
C VAL A 76 -7.57 5.75 -5.60
N VAL A 77 -8.10 4.81 -4.82
CA VAL A 77 -9.44 4.24 -4.99
C VAL A 77 -10.50 5.35 -4.96
N GLY A 78 -10.46 6.23 -3.96
CA GLY A 78 -11.40 7.35 -3.83
C GLY A 78 -11.37 8.29 -5.05
N VAL A 79 -10.17 8.64 -5.52
CA VAL A 79 -10.00 9.44 -6.75
C VAL A 79 -10.52 8.68 -7.97
N ALA A 80 -10.19 7.41 -8.12
CA ALA A 80 -10.56 6.60 -9.27
C ALA A 80 -12.08 6.40 -9.38
N LEU A 81 -12.75 6.11 -8.27
CA LEU A 81 -14.22 5.96 -8.20
C LEU A 81 -14.96 7.25 -8.59
N TYR A 82 -14.33 8.41 -8.40
CA TYR A 82 -14.87 9.69 -8.82
C TYR A 82 -14.54 10.04 -10.29
N PHE A 83 -13.28 9.84 -10.66
CA PHE A 83 -12.70 10.34 -11.91
C PHE A 83 -12.91 9.41 -13.10
N LEU A 84 -12.76 8.09 -12.92
CA LEU A 84 -12.87 7.12 -14.03
C LEU A 84 -14.26 7.08 -14.67
N PRO A 85 -15.39 7.15 -13.93
CA PRO A 85 -16.72 7.23 -14.55
C PRO A 85 -16.88 8.49 -15.42
N ARG A 86 -16.34 9.63 -14.95
CA ARG A 86 -16.37 10.90 -15.70
C ARG A 86 -15.50 10.85 -16.94
N LEU A 87 -14.31 10.28 -16.83
CA LEU A 87 -13.47 10.02 -17.99
C LEU A 87 -14.13 9.09 -19.01
N ARG A 88 -14.90 8.11 -18.54
CA ARG A 88 -15.67 7.21 -19.40
C ARG A 88 -16.86 7.91 -20.05
N GLY A 89 -17.38 8.98 -19.45
CA GLY A 89 -18.66 9.59 -19.81
C GLY A 89 -19.84 8.69 -19.47
N ALA A 90 -19.75 7.95 -18.35
CA ALA A 90 -20.78 7.01 -17.89
C ALA A 90 -20.98 7.11 -16.36
N PRO A 91 -22.18 6.80 -15.85
CA PRO A 91 -22.40 6.71 -14.40
C PRO A 91 -21.61 5.55 -13.80
N LEU A 92 -21.11 5.73 -12.56
CA LEU A 92 -20.47 4.65 -11.80
C LEU A 92 -21.45 3.49 -11.62
N ALA A 93 -20.98 2.26 -11.78
CA ALA A 93 -21.76 1.07 -11.50
C ALA A 93 -21.98 0.90 -9.98
N TRP A 94 -23.22 0.58 -9.59
CA TRP A 94 -23.63 0.28 -8.22
C TRP A 94 -23.16 1.29 -7.16
N PRO A 95 -23.45 2.59 -7.32
CA PRO A 95 -22.97 3.63 -6.42
C PRO A 95 -23.51 3.50 -4.98
N ALA A 96 -24.58 2.72 -4.78
CA ALA A 96 -25.13 2.38 -3.46
C ALA A 96 -24.20 1.47 -2.64
N LEU A 97 -23.27 0.75 -3.27
CA LEU A 97 -22.30 -0.12 -2.59
C LEU A 97 -21.12 0.65 -1.99
N LEU A 98 -20.88 1.89 -2.42
CA LEU A 98 -19.76 2.72 -1.96
C LEU A 98 -19.57 2.76 -0.43
N PRO A 99 -20.60 3.10 0.39
CA PRO A 99 -20.41 3.14 1.85
C PRO A 99 -20.12 1.77 2.44
N TRP A 100 -20.70 0.70 1.89
CA TRP A 100 -20.51 -0.67 2.36
C TRP A 100 -19.10 -1.17 2.07
N VAL A 101 -18.63 -1.00 0.84
CA VAL A 101 -17.26 -1.36 0.44
C VAL A 101 -16.23 -0.59 1.27
N LEU A 102 -16.47 0.71 1.51
CA LEU A 102 -15.61 1.51 2.38
C LEU A 102 -15.60 0.97 3.81
N GLY A 103 -16.78 0.68 4.37
CA GLY A 103 -16.92 0.16 5.72
C GLY A 103 -16.21 -1.18 5.90
N VAL A 104 -16.34 -2.10 4.94
CA VAL A 104 -15.64 -3.39 4.92
C VAL A 104 -14.12 -3.19 4.86
N LEU A 105 -13.64 -2.32 3.98
CA LEU A 105 -12.20 -2.06 3.83
C LEU A 105 -11.59 -1.38 5.07
N ILE A 106 -12.27 -0.38 5.65
CA ILE A 106 -11.80 0.26 6.90
C ILE A 106 -11.80 -0.77 8.04
N SER A 107 -12.86 -1.58 8.15
CA SER A 107 -12.94 -2.61 9.19
C SER A 107 -11.82 -3.63 9.06
N SER A 108 -11.50 -4.06 7.83
CA SER A 108 -10.34 -4.90 7.55
C SER A 108 -9.04 -4.28 8.08
N LEU A 109 -8.75 -3.04 7.71
CA LEU A 109 -7.50 -2.37 8.08
C LEU A 109 -7.37 -2.15 9.59
N ILE A 110 -8.47 -1.76 10.26
CA ILE A 110 -8.49 -1.61 11.73
C ILE A 110 -8.29 -2.98 12.41
N LEU A 111 -8.98 -4.01 11.92
CA LEU A 111 -8.83 -5.35 12.46
C LEU A 111 -7.40 -5.83 12.32
N ARG A 112 -6.74 -5.64 11.17
CA ARG A 112 -5.33 -5.99 10.99
C ARG A 112 -4.44 -5.22 11.94
N PHE A 113 -4.66 -3.90 12.06
CA PHE A 113 -3.90 -3.02 12.95
C PHE A 113 -3.90 -3.48 14.41
N LEU A 114 -5.04 -3.94 14.90
CA LEU A 114 -5.18 -4.41 16.27
C LEU A 114 -4.74 -5.87 16.42
N SER A 115 -5.26 -6.75 15.56
CA SER A 115 -5.12 -8.19 15.74
C SER A 115 -3.71 -8.71 15.51
N GLN A 116 -2.97 -8.16 14.55
CA GLN A 116 -1.64 -8.70 14.24
C GLN A 116 -0.64 -8.49 15.38
N PRO A 117 -0.45 -7.26 15.92
CA PRO A 117 0.47 -7.06 17.04
C PRO A 117 -0.04 -7.72 18.33
N LEU A 118 -1.36 -7.69 18.59
CA LEU A 118 -1.93 -8.29 19.80
C LEU A 118 -1.84 -9.81 19.78
N LEU A 119 -1.97 -10.46 18.62
CA LEU A 119 -1.73 -11.89 18.48
C LEU A 119 -0.28 -12.23 18.84
N VAL A 120 0.69 -11.47 18.34
CA VAL A 120 2.11 -11.70 18.60
C VAL A 120 2.46 -11.54 20.09
N VAL A 121 1.87 -10.54 20.75
CA VAL A 121 2.14 -10.23 22.16
C VAL A 121 1.42 -11.19 23.11
N THR A 122 0.17 -11.56 22.82
CA THR A 122 -0.68 -12.29 23.77
C THR A 122 -0.84 -13.77 23.43
N GLY A 123 -0.69 -14.16 22.16
CA GLY A 123 -0.99 -15.50 21.66
C GLY A 123 -2.48 -15.88 21.70
N TRP A 124 -3.39 -14.95 22.01
CA TRP A 124 -4.79 -15.29 22.21
C TRP A 124 -5.51 -15.62 20.90
N PHE A 125 -6.26 -16.72 20.92
CA PHE A 125 -7.00 -17.23 19.76
C PHE A 125 -7.98 -16.22 19.14
N LEU A 126 -8.56 -15.31 19.96
CA LEU A 126 -9.44 -14.26 19.44
C LEU A 126 -8.72 -13.38 18.41
N TRP A 127 -7.46 -12.99 18.66
CA TRP A 127 -6.70 -12.16 17.73
C TRP A 127 -6.34 -12.92 16.46
N ALA A 128 -6.09 -14.23 16.55
CA ALA A 128 -5.93 -15.09 15.38
C ALA A 128 -7.18 -15.08 14.48
N LEU A 129 -8.37 -15.24 15.06
CA LEU A 129 -9.63 -15.19 14.29
C LEU A 129 -9.85 -13.81 13.63
N LEU A 130 -9.59 -12.73 14.38
CA LEU A 130 -9.75 -11.36 13.87
C LEU A 130 -8.74 -11.01 12.76
N LEU A 131 -7.53 -11.57 12.81
CA LEU A 131 -6.52 -11.40 11.77
C LEU A 131 -6.96 -12.07 10.46
N VAL A 132 -7.48 -13.29 10.52
CA VAL A 132 -8.03 -13.96 9.33
C VAL A 132 -9.24 -13.20 8.81
N LEU A 133 -10.15 -12.76 9.69
CA LEU A 133 -11.30 -11.95 9.30
C LEU A 133 -10.87 -10.66 8.59
N SER A 134 -9.80 -9.99 9.03
CA SER A 134 -9.27 -8.82 8.30
C SER A 134 -8.89 -9.17 6.86
N GLY A 135 -8.23 -10.31 6.64
CA GLY A 135 -7.84 -10.78 5.32
C GLY A 135 -9.05 -11.09 4.44
N VAL A 136 -10.08 -11.73 5.01
CA VAL A 136 -11.33 -12.05 4.29
C VAL A 136 -12.03 -10.76 3.84
N LEU A 137 -12.16 -9.78 4.73
CA LEU A 137 -12.82 -8.51 4.41
C LEU A 137 -12.06 -7.76 3.30
N GLU A 138 -10.72 -7.77 3.31
CA GLU A 138 -9.92 -7.13 2.25
C GLU A 138 -10.05 -7.86 0.91
N ALA A 139 -9.99 -9.19 0.94
CA ALA A 139 -10.18 -10.06 -0.23
C ALA A 139 -11.58 -9.97 -0.84
N LEU A 140 -12.57 -9.42 -0.12
CA LEU A 140 -13.89 -9.10 -0.65
C LEU A 140 -13.97 -7.66 -1.18
N ALA A 141 -13.48 -6.69 -0.40
CA ALA A 141 -13.61 -5.27 -0.73
C ALA A 141 -12.79 -4.85 -1.96
N LEU A 142 -11.54 -5.30 -2.07
CA LEU A 142 -10.67 -4.89 -3.17
C LEU A 142 -11.14 -5.43 -4.53
N PRO A 143 -11.53 -6.71 -4.67
CA PRO A 143 -12.17 -7.18 -5.89
C PRO A 143 -13.51 -6.50 -6.18
N ALA A 144 -14.32 -6.16 -5.16
CA ALA A 144 -15.57 -5.43 -5.38
C ALA A 144 -15.33 -4.06 -6.04
N ILE A 145 -14.26 -3.34 -5.65
CA ILE A 145 -13.86 -2.08 -6.29
C ILE A 145 -13.51 -2.30 -7.76
N LEU A 146 -12.69 -3.31 -8.07
CA LEU A 146 -12.36 -3.68 -9.46
C LEU A 146 -13.63 -3.97 -10.26
N LEU A 147 -14.55 -4.76 -9.71
CA LEU A 147 -15.81 -5.10 -10.37
C LEU A 147 -16.67 -3.85 -10.63
N MET A 148 -16.78 -2.93 -9.68
CA MET A 148 -17.48 -1.66 -9.89
C MET A 148 -16.87 -0.85 -11.03
N LEU A 149 -15.54 -0.76 -11.11
CA LEU A 149 -14.84 -0.04 -12.17
C LEU A 149 -14.99 -0.72 -13.53
N VAL A 150 -14.84 -2.04 -13.62
CA VAL A 150 -15.03 -2.81 -14.85
C VAL A 150 -16.48 -2.69 -15.35
N HIS A 151 -17.48 -2.84 -14.48
CA HIS A 151 -18.87 -2.66 -14.90
C HIS A 151 -19.18 -1.22 -15.30
N THR A 152 -18.42 -0.24 -14.81
CA THR A 152 -18.53 1.16 -15.27
C THR A 152 -17.97 1.32 -16.68
N THR A 153 -16.85 0.68 -17.02
CA THR A 153 -16.28 0.77 -18.37
C THR A 153 -17.15 0.08 -19.42
N LEU A 154 -17.87 -0.99 -19.04
CA LEU A 154 -18.83 -1.69 -19.89
C LEU A 154 -20.12 -0.92 -20.17
N ARG A 155 -20.45 0.11 -19.36
CA ARG A 155 -21.64 0.95 -19.60
C ARG A 155 -21.47 1.79 -20.87
N ARG A 156 -22.60 2.07 -21.52
CA ARG A 156 -22.66 2.97 -22.69
C ARG A 156 -22.23 4.37 -22.27
N SER A 157 -21.34 4.96 -23.04
CA SER A 157 -20.94 6.35 -22.84
C SER A 157 -21.82 7.31 -23.62
N VAL A 158 -21.98 8.48 -23.04
CA VAL A 158 -22.77 9.58 -23.59
C VAL A 158 -22.03 10.29 -24.74
N SER A 159 -20.70 10.16 -24.86
CA SER A 159 -19.92 10.82 -25.91
C SER A 159 -18.75 9.98 -26.46
N THR A 160 -18.48 10.13 -27.76
CA THR A 160 -17.37 9.48 -28.46
C THR A 160 -16.02 10.13 -28.16
N SER A 161 -15.97 11.43 -27.86
CA SER A 161 -14.71 12.13 -27.54
C SER A 161 -14.11 11.71 -26.20
N THR A 162 -14.93 11.26 -25.25
CA THR A 162 -14.50 10.72 -23.95
C THR A 162 -13.91 9.30 -24.07
N LEU A 163 -14.22 8.56 -25.14
CA LEU A 163 -13.66 7.22 -25.40
C LEU A 163 -12.16 7.28 -25.70
N GLU A 164 -11.71 8.25 -26.50
CA GLU A 164 -10.30 8.34 -26.91
C GLU A 164 -9.37 8.60 -25.71
N GLY A 165 -9.82 9.43 -24.77
CA GLY A 165 -9.04 9.77 -23.57
C GLY A 165 -8.88 8.63 -22.57
N ILE A 166 -9.82 7.68 -22.48
CA ILE A 166 -9.71 6.53 -21.57
C ILE A 166 -8.95 5.37 -22.20
N HIS A 167 -9.03 5.19 -23.52
CA HIS A 167 -8.38 4.08 -24.24
C HIS A 167 -6.85 4.10 -24.19
N SER A 168 -6.24 5.28 -23.96
CA SER A 168 -4.79 5.43 -23.84
C SER A 168 -4.25 4.90 -22.51
N ILE A 169 -4.97 5.16 -21.41
CA ILE A 169 -4.54 4.79 -20.04
C ILE A 169 -5.19 3.54 -19.49
N ALA A 170 -6.24 3.03 -20.14
CA ALA A 170 -6.97 1.83 -19.73
C ALA A 170 -6.08 0.62 -19.36
N PRO A 171 -5.01 0.26 -20.10
CA PRO A 171 -4.22 -0.91 -19.72
C PRO A 171 -3.47 -0.71 -18.41
N PHE A 172 -2.92 0.48 -18.15
CA PHE A 172 -2.30 0.76 -16.85
C PHE A 172 -3.32 0.72 -15.73
N ILE A 173 -4.46 1.40 -15.88
CA ILE A 173 -5.48 1.48 -14.85
C ILE A 173 -6.11 0.11 -14.57
N LEU A 174 -6.53 -0.63 -15.60
CA LEU A 174 -7.17 -1.93 -15.42
C LEU A 174 -6.22 -2.91 -14.76
N SER A 175 -4.99 -3.05 -15.28
CA SER A 175 -3.99 -3.94 -14.69
C SER A 175 -3.62 -3.51 -13.27
N ALA A 176 -3.62 -2.21 -12.96
CA ALA A 176 -3.41 -1.71 -11.61
C ALA A 176 -4.47 -2.22 -10.61
N PHE A 177 -5.75 -2.10 -10.98
CA PHE A 177 -6.84 -2.55 -10.12
C PHE A 177 -6.95 -4.08 -10.06
N VAL A 178 -6.48 -4.80 -11.09
CA VAL A 178 -6.26 -6.25 -11.01
C VAL A 178 -5.17 -6.57 -10.00
N GLY A 179 -4.03 -5.87 -10.04
CA GLY A 179 -2.95 -6.01 -9.06
C GLY A 179 -3.43 -5.75 -7.63
N LEU A 180 -4.24 -4.70 -7.42
CA LEU A 180 -4.85 -4.40 -6.12
C LEU A 180 -5.79 -5.53 -5.64
N ALA A 181 -6.63 -6.06 -6.52
CA ALA A 181 -7.54 -7.16 -6.19
C ALA A 181 -6.75 -8.43 -5.82
N LEU A 182 -5.70 -8.75 -6.58
CA LEU A 182 -4.79 -9.85 -6.28
C LEU A 182 -4.05 -9.65 -4.96
N ALA A 183 -3.65 -8.42 -4.63
CA ALA A 183 -3.02 -8.10 -3.35
C ALA A 183 -3.95 -8.43 -2.17
N GLY A 184 -5.25 -8.10 -2.27
CA GLY A 184 -6.24 -8.44 -1.24
C GLY A 184 -6.43 -9.96 -1.08
N ILE A 185 -6.47 -10.70 -2.20
CA ILE A 185 -6.56 -12.17 -2.18
C ILE A 185 -5.30 -12.77 -1.55
N LEU A 186 -4.11 -12.33 -1.98
CA LEU A 186 -2.84 -12.74 -1.39
C LEU A 186 -2.80 -12.41 0.10
N ASN A 187 -3.38 -11.28 0.51
CA ASN A 187 -3.38 -10.87 1.89
C ASN A 187 -4.16 -11.82 2.80
N LEU A 188 -5.26 -12.41 2.31
CA LEU A 188 -5.97 -13.47 3.02
C LEU A 188 -5.06 -14.69 3.25
N PHE A 189 -4.31 -15.14 2.22
CA PHE A 189 -3.34 -16.22 2.38
C PHE A 189 -2.22 -15.86 3.37
N ASN A 190 -1.75 -14.61 3.36
CA ASN A 190 -0.78 -14.11 4.33
C ASN A 190 -1.33 -14.12 5.77
N CYS A 191 -2.58 -13.71 5.99
CA CYS A 191 -3.21 -13.79 7.30
C CYS A 191 -3.40 -15.24 7.78
N MET A 192 -3.75 -16.17 6.89
CA MET A 192 -3.88 -17.59 7.24
C MET A 192 -2.54 -18.22 7.59
N THR A 193 -1.49 -17.93 6.82
CA THR A 193 -0.14 -18.44 7.09
C THR A 193 0.47 -17.83 8.34
N ALA A 194 0.15 -16.57 8.65
CA ALA A 194 0.59 -15.90 9.89
C ALA A 194 0.16 -16.65 11.16
N LEU A 195 -0.91 -17.44 11.12
CA LEU A 195 -1.32 -18.30 12.24
C LEU A 195 -0.27 -19.34 12.61
N ALA A 196 0.45 -19.87 11.62
CA ALA A 196 1.52 -20.85 11.83
C ALA A 196 2.84 -20.20 12.28
N SER A 197 2.97 -18.88 12.14
CA SER A 197 4.16 -18.08 12.45
C SER A 197 3.90 -17.05 13.55
N ASN A 198 3.07 -17.41 14.53
CA ASN A 198 2.78 -16.61 15.72
C ASN A 198 2.34 -15.15 15.42
N GLY A 199 1.56 -14.96 14.35
CA GLY A 199 1.03 -13.68 13.90
C GLY A 199 1.95 -12.86 12.99
N LEU A 200 3.16 -13.33 12.69
CA LEU A 200 4.02 -12.70 11.68
C LEU A 200 3.72 -13.24 10.29
N VAL A 201 3.53 -12.36 9.31
CA VAL A 201 3.43 -12.78 7.91
C VAL A 201 4.81 -13.24 7.44
N PRO A 202 4.94 -14.40 6.78
CA PRO A 202 6.21 -14.85 6.21
C PRO A 202 6.79 -13.84 5.20
N ALA A 203 8.11 -13.67 5.19
CA ALA A 203 8.79 -12.63 4.40
C ALA A 203 8.41 -12.65 2.92
N MET A 204 8.41 -13.82 2.28
CA MET A 204 8.03 -13.98 0.88
C MET A 204 6.59 -13.51 0.60
N GLY A 205 5.66 -13.80 1.52
CA GLY A 205 4.27 -13.39 1.40
C GLY A 205 4.10 -11.88 1.58
N ASP A 206 4.80 -11.31 2.55
CA ASP A 206 4.81 -9.86 2.83
C ASP A 206 5.40 -9.06 1.66
N GLU A 207 6.55 -9.49 1.14
CA GLU A 207 7.24 -8.86 0.01
C GLU A 207 6.41 -8.92 -1.28
N ALA A 208 5.77 -10.05 -1.55
CA ALA A 208 4.86 -10.19 -2.69
C ALA A 208 3.63 -9.28 -2.56
N ASN A 209 3.09 -9.10 -1.34
CA ASN A 209 1.96 -8.22 -1.09
C ASN A 209 2.33 -6.74 -1.28
N ILE A 210 3.48 -6.34 -0.73
CA ILE A 210 4.07 -5.01 -0.92
C ILE A 210 4.29 -4.74 -2.41
N THR A 211 4.83 -5.71 -3.14
CA THR A 211 5.10 -5.57 -4.57
C THR A 211 3.83 -5.43 -5.38
N LEU A 212 2.80 -6.23 -5.11
CA LEU A 212 1.49 -6.06 -5.76
C LEU A 212 0.84 -4.71 -5.42
N GLY A 213 0.92 -4.25 -4.18
CA GLY A 213 0.36 -2.94 -3.81
C GLY A 213 1.12 -1.77 -4.41
N LEU A 214 2.45 -1.81 -4.41
CA LEU A 214 3.29 -0.72 -4.89
C LEU A 214 3.46 -0.75 -6.41
N PHE A 215 4.03 -1.83 -6.94
CA PHE A 215 4.34 -1.98 -8.37
C PHE A 215 3.17 -2.58 -9.15
N GLY A 216 2.37 -3.45 -8.54
CA GLY A 216 1.17 -3.96 -9.18
C GLY A 216 0.03 -2.93 -9.28
N PHE A 217 0.04 -1.89 -8.45
CA PHE A 217 -1.08 -0.94 -8.36
C PHE A 217 -0.67 0.55 -8.32
N LEU A 218 0.01 1.03 -7.28
CA LEU A 218 0.25 2.47 -7.11
C LEU A 218 1.09 3.10 -8.24
N VAL A 219 2.21 2.46 -8.59
CA VAL A 219 3.11 2.95 -9.64
C VAL A 219 2.41 2.98 -11.01
N PRO A 220 1.72 1.91 -11.48
CA PRO A 220 0.90 1.95 -12.69
C PRO A 220 -0.12 3.08 -12.72
N VAL A 221 -0.82 3.34 -11.60
CA VAL A 221 -1.77 4.46 -11.54
C VAL A 221 -1.04 5.79 -11.66
N ALA A 222 0.09 5.97 -10.98
CA ALA A 222 0.90 7.17 -11.09
C ALA A 222 1.41 7.39 -12.53
N LEU A 223 1.84 6.33 -13.22
CA LEU A 223 2.25 6.37 -14.62
C LEU A 223 1.07 6.75 -15.53
N ALA A 224 -0.08 6.09 -15.36
CA ALA A 224 -1.30 6.42 -16.09
C ALA A 224 -1.69 7.89 -15.94
N MET A 225 -1.71 8.40 -14.71
CA MET A 225 -2.04 9.80 -14.45
C MET A 225 -0.97 10.74 -15.04
N SER A 226 0.31 10.40 -14.92
CA SER A 226 1.42 11.20 -15.47
C SER A 226 1.32 11.35 -16.98
N THR A 227 0.98 10.27 -17.70
CA THR A 227 0.80 10.33 -19.18
C THR A 227 -0.31 11.29 -19.62
N ARG A 228 -1.25 11.64 -18.73
CA ARG A 228 -2.34 12.59 -19.02
C ARG A 228 -2.09 13.98 -18.47
N MET A 229 -1.59 14.08 -17.25
CA MET A 229 -1.37 15.37 -16.58
C MET A 229 -0.18 16.12 -17.17
N LEU A 230 0.89 15.40 -17.58
CA LEU A 230 2.08 16.04 -18.15
C LEU A 230 1.76 16.79 -19.46
N PRO A 231 1.10 16.19 -20.47
CA PRO A 231 0.72 16.94 -21.67
C PRO A 231 -0.18 18.14 -21.40
N LEU A 232 -1.09 18.01 -20.44
CA LEU A 232 -2.02 19.08 -20.06
C LEU A 232 -1.28 20.27 -19.44
N TYR A 233 -0.35 20.04 -18.51
CA TYR A 233 0.39 21.12 -17.85
C TYR A 233 1.48 21.73 -18.74
N ALA A 234 2.22 20.89 -19.47
CA ALA A 234 3.28 21.34 -20.37
C ALA A 234 2.75 21.88 -21.71
N ARG A 235 1.45 21.73 -21.99
CA ARG A 235 0.81 22.08 -23.27
C ARG A 235 1.48 21.43 -24.48
N ILE A 236 1.93 20.19 -24.31
CA ILE A 236 2.52 19.37 -25.38
C ILE A 236 1.49 18.38 -25.92
N GLN A 237 1.81 17.75 -27.05
CA GLN A 237 0.94 16.72 -27.62
C GLN A 237 0.81 15.51 -26.69
N PRO A 238 -0.36 14.84 -26.65
CA PRO A 238 -0.53 13.59 -25.91
C PRO A 238 0.45 12.51 -26.38
N PHE A 239 0.86 11.65 -25.46
CA PHE A 239 1.67 10.49 -25.84
C PHE A 239 0.91 9.55 -26.79
N PRO A 240 1.59 8.96 -27.79
CA PRO A 240 0.96 7.99 -28.69
C PRO A 240 0.39 6.79 -27.91
N THR A 241 -0.89 6.49 -28.12
CA THR A 241 -1.59 5.38 -27.42
C THR A 241 -0.88 4.04 -27.55
N GLN A 242 -0.28 3.74 -28.71
CA GLN A 242 0.45 2.49 -28.89
C GLN A 242 1.72 2.41 -28.03
N LEU A 243 2.47 3.51 -27.91
CA LEU A 243 3.65 3.57 -27.05
C LEU A 243 3.26 3.33 -25.59
N VAL A 244 2.19 3.97 -25.11
CA VAL A 244 1.67 3.76 -23.74
C VAL A 244 1.28 2.31 -23.51
N ARG A 245 0.65 1.64 -24.48
CA ARG A 245 0.29 0.21 -24.40
C ARG A 245 1.51 -0.70 -24.33
N VAL A 246 2.52 -0.46 -25.17
CA VAL A 246 3.77 -1.23 -25.17
C VAL A 246 4.50 -1.07 -23.84
N LEU A 247 4.59 0.16 -23.33
CA LEU A 247 5.19 0.44 -22.03
C LEU A 247 4.41 -0.23 -20.89
N ALA A 248 3.08 -0.23 -20.93
CA ALA A 248 2.27 -0.93 -19.95
C ALA A 248 2.53 -2.45 -19.99
N LEU A 249 2.56 -3.05 -21.18
CA LEU A 249 2.83 -4.47 -21.35
C LEU A 249 4.22 -4.83 -20.82
N ALA A 250 5.26 -4.08 -21.20
CA ALA A 250 6.61 -4.28 -20.74
C ALA A 250 6.73 -4.16 -19.21
N TYR A 251 6.06 -3.15 -18.63
CA TYR A 251 6.03 -2.94 -17.19
C TYR A 251 5.41 -4.14 -16.45
N PHE A 252 4.21 -4.56 -16.84
CA PHE A 252 3.52 -5.67 -16.16
C PHE A 252 4.18 -7.03 -16.43
N ALA A 253 4.79 -7.22 -17.59
CA ALA A 253 5.65 -8.39 -17.83
C ALA A 253 6.83 -8.42 -16.83
N GLY A 254 7.46 -7.27 -16.56
CA GLY A 254 8.49 -7.14 -15.53
C GLY A 254 7.99 -7.48 -14.14
N VAL A 255 6.82 -6.97 -13.74
CA VAL A 255 6.20 -7.30 -12.43
C VAL A 255 5.90 -8.79 -12.33
N ILE A 256 5.37 -9.42 -13.37
CA ILE A 256 5.09 -10.86 -13.40
C ILE A 256 6.39 -11.67 -13.30
N CYS A 257 7.42 -11.31 -14.05
CA CYS A 257 8.72 -11.98 -13.97
C CYS A 257 9.35 -11.85 -12.58
N TRP A 258 9.20 -10.70 -11.92
CA TRP A 258 9.66 -10.50 -10.55
C TRP A 258 8.89 -11.41 -9.57
N LEU A 259 7.56 -11.45 -9.67
CA LEU A 259 6.72 -12.31 -8.83
C LEU A 259 6.99 -13.81 -9.01
N LEU A 260 7.39 -14.21 -10.22
CA LEU A 260 7.79 -15.58 -10.53
C LEU A 260 9.23 -15.92 -10.11
N GLY A 261 9.97 -14.97 -9.54
CA GLY A 261 11.38 -15.16 -9.14
C GLY A 261 12.33 -15.30 -10.33
N ILE A 262 11.94 -14.87 -11.53
CA ILE A 262 12.75 -14.97 -12.75
C ILE A 262 13.90 -13.96 -12.72
N PHE A 263 13.71 -12.83 -12.02
CA PHE A 263 14.80 -11.89 -11.72
C PHE A 263 15.54 -12.34 -10.46
N PHE A 264 16.55 -13.18 -10.64
CA PHE A 264 17.57 -13.38 -9.62
C PHE A 264 18.36 -12.08 -9.43
N PRO A 265 18.74 -11.72 -8.19
CA PRO A 265 19.73 -10.67 -8.01
C PRO A 265 21.01 -11.11 -8.73
N LEU A 266 21.42 -10.35 -9.75
CA LEU A 266 22.70 -10.52 -10.47
C LEU A 266 23.92 -10.31 -9.55
N PHE A 267 23.68 -9.96 -8.29
CA PHE A 267 24.68 -9.89 -7.25
C PHE A 267 24.32 -10.92 -6.19
N PRO A 268 25.10 -12.00 -5.99
CA PRO A 268 24.97 -12.79 -4.79
C PRO A 268 25.09 -11.85 -3.60
N ALA A 269 24.14 -11.93 -2.66
CA ALA A 269 24.30 -11.31 -1.36
C ALA A 269 25.65 -11.80 -0.84
N SER A 270 26.63 -10.91 -0.72
CA SER A 270 27.90 -11.23 -0.10
C SER A 270 27.56 -11.77 1.28
N ASP A 271 27.81 -13.05 1.52
CA ASP A 271 27.67 -13.69 2.82
C ASP A 271 28.34 -12.79 3.86
N ALA A 272 27.52 -12.11 4.67
CA ALA A 272 28.05 -11.46 5.85
C ALA A 272 28.61 -12.59 6.72
N PRO A 273 29.90 -12.54 7.11
CA PRO A 273 30.50 -13.65 7.85
C PRO A 273 29.74 -13.84 9.16
N SER A 274 29.13 -15.02 9.28
CA SER A 274 28.61 -15.54 10.52
C SER A 274 29.79 -15.82 11.46
N ASN A 275 29.62 -15.43 12.73
CA ASN A 275 30.48 -15.75 13.88
C ASN A 275 31.81 -14.99 13.99
N ALA A 276 31.75 -13.73 14.43
CA ALA A 276 32.75 -13.21 15.35
C ALA A 276 32.32 -13.56 16.78
N THR A 277 32.88 -14.64 17.31
CA THR A 277 32.91 -14.95 18.75
C THR A 277 33.52 -13.75 19.50
N PRO A 278 32.93 -13.29 20.62
CA PRO A 278 33.56 -12.27 21.44
C PRO A 278 34.69 -12.94 22.24
N THR A 279 35.93 -12.82 21.78
CA THR A 279 37.09 -13.07 22.63
C THR A 279 37.21 -11.90 23.60
N THR A 280 36.83 -12.15 24.86
CA THR A 280 37.27 -11.39 26.01
C THR A 280 38.79 -11.46 26.09
N ASP A 281 39.49 -10.35 25.85
CA ASP A 281 40.85 -10.15 26.36
C ASP A 281 41.10 -8.69 26.74
N HIS A 282 41.12 -8.51 28.06
CA HIS A 282 41.80 -7.50 28.88
C HIS A 282 42.54 -6.35 28.16
N CYS A 283 41.90 -5.18 28.09
CA CYS A 283 42.61 -3.91 28.01
C CYS A 283 42.96 -3.44 29.45
N SER A 284 44.19 -3.72 29.87
CA SER A 284 44.77 -3.21 31.12
C SER A 284 45.09 -1.72 30.97
N CYS A 285 44.22 -0.85 31.49
CA CYS A 285 44.54 0.56 31.73
C CYS A 285 44.96 0.73 33.19
N SER A 286 46.26 0.57 33.47
CA SER A 286 46.86 0.88 34.76
C SER A 286 47.02 2.40 34.91
N ARG A 287 46.25 3.01 35.82
CA ARG A 287 46.47 4.38 36.32
C ARG A 287 47.82 4.46 37.07
N PRO A 288 48.60 5.53 36.93
CA PRO A 288 49.71 5.80 37.82
C PRO A 288 49.19 6.49 39.08
N GLY A 289 49.44 5.91 40.25
CA GLY A 289 49.04 6.48 41.52
C GLY A 289 49.72 5.82 42.71
N ASN A 290 50.67 6.57 43.28
CA ASN A 290 51.13 6.53 44.67
C ASN A 290 52.27 5.55 45.03
N ALA A 291 53.48 6.10 45.12
CA ALA A 291 54.54 5.59 46.00
C ALA A 291 55.18 6.78 46.73
N SER A 292 54.68 7.02 47.95
CA SER A 292 55.32 7.79 49.00
C SER A 292 56.42 6.96 49.66
N GLY A 293 57.62 7.51 49.89
CA GLY A 293 58.64 6.84 50.69
C GLY A 293 59.99 7.56 50.77
N ALA A 294 60.07 8.52 51.70
CA ALA A 294 61.19 8.86 52.58
C ALA A 294 62.65 8.87 52.07
N TYR A 295 63.29 10.05 52.15
CA TYR A 295 64.68 10.19 52.61
C TYR A 295 64.82 11.50 53.41
N GLU A 296 65.05 11.36 54.71
CA GLU A 296 65.55 12.41 55.61
C GLU A 296 67.08 12.25 55.78
N ALA A 297 67.74 13.41 55.76
CA ALA A 297 68.98 13.84 56.42
C ALA A 297 70.08 12.83 56.83
N SER A 298 71.27 13.03 56.25
CA SER A 298 72.58 13.11 56.92
C SER A 298 73.52 13.95 56.07
#